data_AF-M0MXV1-F1
#
_entry.id   AF-M0MXV1-F1
#
_cell.length_a   1.000
_cell.length_b   1.000
_cell.length_c   1.000
_cell.angle_alpha   90.00
_cell.angle_beta   90.00
_cell.angle_gamma   90.00
#
_symmetry.space_group_name_H-M   'P 1'
#
loop_
_entity.id
_entity.type
_entity.pdbx_description
1 polymer ?
#
loop_
_entity_poly.entity_id
_entity_poly.type
_entity_poly.pdbx_seq_one_letter_code
_entity_poly.pdbx_strand_id
1 'polypeptide(L)'
;MSATTDLPEIPDYDPEDEREDVLDELKEAMDEALRKFTDGRVRKPENEKVRIKWLRAYTHAVGEYRRLVSDLEESEQEERLARLEALVDELDSGE
;
A
#
# COMPACT_ATOMS: atom_id res chain seq x y z
N MET A 1 28.15 -39.00 5.99
CA MET A 1 28.25 -37.57 5.65
C MET A 1 26.84 -37.09 5.43
N SER A 2 26.21 -36.48 6.45
CA SER A 2 24.88 -35.88 6.29
C SER A 2 25.05 -34.60 5.49
N ALA A 3 24.38 -34.53 4.34
CA ALA A 3 24.27 -33.29 3.60
C ALA A 3 23.45 -32.32 4.46
N THR A 4 24.10 -31.31 5.02
CA THR A 4 23.42 -30.09 5.46
C THR A 4 22.79 -29.49 4.22
N THR A 5 21.48 -29.61 4.10
CA THR A 5 20.71 -28.88 3.10
C THR A 5 20.83 -27.40 3.46
N ASP A 6 21.68 -26.69 2.73
CA ASP A 6 21.73 -25.23 2.69
C ASP A 6 20.46 -24.78 1.94
N LEU A 7 19.36 -24.65 2.68
CA LEU A 7 18.13 -24.05 2.17
C LEU A 7 18.44 -22.55 1.98
N PRO A 8 18.13 -21.96 0.81
CA PRO A 8 18.29 -20.52 0.65
C PRO A 8 17.45 -19.81 1.71
N GLU A 9 18.06 -18.87 2.42
CA GLU A 9 17.32 -17.93 3.26
C GLU A 9 16.26 -17.27 2.39
N ILE A 10 14.99 -17.59 2.68
CA ILE A 10 13.87 -16.87 2.09
C ILE A 10 14.01 -15.46 2.67
N PRO A 11 14.09 -14.40 1.82
CA PRO A 11 14.05 -13.04 2.31
C PRO A 11 12.86 -12.91 3.26
N ASP A 12 13.04 -12.20 4.37
CA ASP A 12 11.94 -11.93 5.30
C ASP A 12 10.84 -11.23 4.50
N TYR A 13 9.81 -12.00 4.14
CA TYR A 13 8.72 -11.53 3.31
C TYR A 13 7.72 -10.93 4.27
N ASP A 14 7.83 -9.62 4.46
CA ASP A 14 6.82 -8.87 5.18
C ASP A 14 5.80 -8.33 4.16
N PRO A 15 4.58 -8.88 4.11
CA PRO A 15 3.51 -8.34 3.28
C PRO A 15 3.15 -6.89 3.66
N GLU A 16 3.49 -6.41 4.87
CA GLU A 16 3.29 -5.02 5.26
C GLU A 16 4.30 -4.09 4.56
N ASP A 17 5.58 -4.47 4.51
CA ASP A 17 6.64 -3.73 3.80
C ASP A 17 6.31 -3.61 2.30
N GLU A 18 5.88 -4.71 1.66
CA GLU A 18 5.47 -4.70 0.25
C GLU A 18 4.27 -3.77 0.01
N ARG A 19 3.34 -3.66 0.97
CA ARG A 19 2.20 -2.73 0.88
C ARG A 19 2.65 -1.27 1.01
N GLU A 20 3.61 -0.97 1.88
CA GLU A 20 4.15 0.39 2.03
C GLU A 20 4.88 0.85 0.76
N ASP A 21 5.71 -0.02 0.17
CA ASP A 21 6.37 0.23 -1.11
C ASP A 21 5.35 0.56 -2.23
N VAL A 22 4.26 -0.23 -2.32
CA VAL A 22 3.18 0.00 -3.30
C VAL A 22 2.47 1.33 -3.05
N LEU A 23 2.30 1.75 -1.79
CA LEU A 23 1.71 3.06 -1.47
C LEU A 23 2.58 4.21 -1.97
N ASP A 24 3.91 4.09 -1.85
CA ASP A 24 4.83 5.10 -2.33
C ASP A 24 4.87 5.17 -3.87
N GLU A 25 4.87 4.02 -4.56
CA GLU A 25 4.70 3.98 -6.02
C GLU A 25 3.37 4.64 -6.46
N LEU A 26 2.28 4.38 -5.73
CA LEU A 26 0.98 5.01 -6.00
C LEU A 26 1.02 6.52 -5.78
N LYS A 27 1.72 7.02 -4.74
CA LYS A 27 1.92 8.47 -4.54
C LYS A 27 2.66 9.10 -5.72
N GLU A 28 3.76 8.49 -6.16
CA GLU A 28 4.51 8.98 -7.33
C GLU A 28 3.65 8.99 -8.60
N ALA A 29 2.87 7.92 -8.82
CA ALA A 29 1.97 7.82 -9.96
C ALA A 29 0.86 8.88 -9.92
N MET A 30 0.30 9.15 -8.74
CA MET A 30 -0.70 10.21 -8.53
C MET A 30 -0.11 11.59 -8.82
N ASP A 31 1.07 11.90 -8.31
CA ASP A 31 1.75 13.19 -8.53
C ASP A 31 2.06 13.41 -10.02
N GLU A 32 2.58 12.38 -10.69
CA GLU A 32 2.87 12.46 -12.11
C GLU A 32 1.58 12.60 -12.95
N ALA A 33 0.52 11.84 -12.63
CA ALA A 33 -0.76 11.96 -13.31
C ALA A 33 -1.41 13.34 -13.09
N LEU A 34 -1.32 13.88 -11.88
CA LEU A 34 -1.79 15.23 -11.55
C LEU A 34 -1.01 16.27 -12.34
N ARG A 35 0.33 16.19 -12.38
CA ARG A 35 1.18 17.07 -13.18
C ARG A 35 0.86 16.99 -14.68
N LYS A 36 0.66 15.78 -15.20
CA LYS A 36 0.26 15.56 -16.61
C LYS A 36 -1.15 16.07 -16.91
N PHE A 37 -2.03 16.15 -15.91
CA PHE A 37 -3.35 16.74 -16.03
C PHE A 37 -3.31 18.28 -15.96
N THR A 38 -2.58 18.85 -14.99
CA THR A 38 -2.55 20.30 -14.71
C THR A 38 -1.58 21.08 -15.61
N ASP A 39 -0.43 20.49 -15.94
CA ASP A 39 0.66 21.12 -16.69
C ASP A 39 0.84 20.50 -18.09
N GLY A 40 0.17 19.37 -18.34
CA GLY A 40 0.21 18.66 -19.63
C GLY A 40 -0.71 19.26 -20.69
N ARG A 41 -0.07 19.93 -21.65
CA ARG A 41 -0.64 20.46 -22.91
C ARG A 41 -1.59 21.64 -22.70
N VAL A 42 -0.97 22.78 -22.42
CA VAL A 42 -1.39 24.16 -22.71
C VAL A 42 -2.56 24.21 -23.71
N ARG A 43 -3.78 24.51 -23.22
CA ARG A 43 -5.00 25.06 -23.87
C ARG A 43 -5.45 24.54 -25.25
N LYS A 44 -4.78 23.57 -25.86
CA LYS A 44 -5.14 23.07 -27.20
C LYS A 44 -6.22 21.99 -27.05
N PRO A 45 -7.43 22.18 -27.62
CA PRO A 45 -8.56 21.25 -27.48
C PRO A 45 -8.27 19.83 -27.98
N GLU A 46 -7.40 19.72 -28.99
CA GLU A 46 -6.88 18.48 -29.57
C GLU A 46 -6.22 17.52 -28.56
N ASN A 47 -5.89 18.03 -27.37
CA ASN A 47 -5.25 17.27 -26.29
C ASN A 47 -6.17 16.90 -25.13
N GLU A 48 -7.44 17.34 -25.16
CA GLU A 48 -8.44 17.08 -24.11
C GLU A 48 -8.60 15.58 -23.83
N LYS A 49 -8.62 14.75 -24.88
CA LYS A 49 -8.75 13.29 -24.74
C LYS A 49 -7.58 12.66 -23.97
N VAL A 50 -6.38 13.23 -24.08
CA VAL A 50 -5.20 12.75 -23.34
C VAL A 50 -5.29 13.22 -21.88
N ARG A 51 -5.72 14.46 -21.62
CA ARG A 51 -5.94 14.96 -20.25
C ARG A 51 -6.98 14.16 -19.49
N ILE A 52 -8.09 13.80 -20.14
CA ILE A 52 -9.14 12.95 -19.54
C ILE A 52 -8.58 11.57 -19.15
N LYS A 53 -7.65 11.00 -19.93
CA LYS A 53 -7.01 9.73 -19.58
C LYS A 53 -6.15 9.84 -18.33
N TRP A 54 -5.36 10.91 -18.20
CA TRP A 54 -4.57 11.17 -17.00
C TRP A 54 -5.44 11.43 -15.77
N LEU A 55 -6.54 12.17 -15.92
CA LEU A 55 -7.51 12.34 -14.84
C LEU A 55 -8.10 11.01 -14.39
N ARG A 56 -8.46 10.12 -15.32
CA ARG A 56 -8.95 8.77 -14.99
C ARG A 56 -7.91 7.93 -14.28
N ALA A 57 -6.66 7.94 -14.77
CA ALA A 57 -5.55 7.25 -14.12
C ALA A 57 -5.33 7.76 -12.69
N TYR A 58 -5.33 9.08 -12.50
CA TYR A 58 -5.26 9.72 -11.19
C TYR A 58 -6.39 9.26 -10.27
N THR A 59 -7.66 9.33 -10.71
CA THR A 59 -8.79 8.92 -9.88
C THR A 59 -8.75 7.44 -9.52
N HIS A 60 -8.22 6.60 -10.40
CA HIS A 60 -8.06 5.17 -10.12
C HIS A 60 -6.97 4.95 -9.07
N ALA A 61 -5.79 5.56 -9.25
CA ALA A 61 -4.68 5.48 -8.29
C ALA A 61 -5.09 5.98 -6.89
N VAL A 62 -5.83 7.08 -6.80
CA VAL A 62 -6.40 7.58 -5.52
C VAL A 62 -7.32 6.56 -4.86
N GLY A 63 -8.11 5.83 -5.66
CA GLY A 63 -9.01 4.80 -5.16
C GLY A 63 -8.26 3.61 -4.57
N GLU A 64 -7.23 3.13 -5.26
CA GLU A 64 -6.39 2.03 -4.79
C GLU A 64 -5.56 2.44 -3.56
N TYR A 65 -4.98 3.65 -3.58
CA TYR A 65 -4.25 4.20 -2.44
C TYR A 65 -5.09 4.21 -1.16
N ARG A 66 -6.34 4.70 -1.24
CA ARG A 66 -7.24 4.74 -0.08
C ARG A 66 -7.57 3.35 0.44
N ARG A 67 -7.74 2.38 -0.45
CA ARG A 67 -8.05 1.00 -0.06
C ARG A 67 -6.87 0.40 0.70
N LEU A 68 -5.66 0.50 0.15
CA LEU A 68 -4.45 -0.02 0.79
C LEU A 68 -4.15 0.64 2.14
N VAL A 69 -4.38 1.95 2.26
CA VAL A 69 -4.26 2.64 3.56
C VAL A 69 -5.27 2.07 4.57
N SER A 70 -6.54 1.87 4.16
CA SER A 70 -7.53 1.27 5.05
C SER A 70 -7.17 -0.17 5.43
N ASP A 71 -6.65 -0.97 4.49
CA ASP A 71 -6.23 -2.35 4.76
C ASP A 71 -5.06 -2.40 5.77
N LEU A 72 -4.12 -1.44 5.71
CA LEU A 72 -3.05 -1.29 6.71
C LEU A 72 -3.59 -0.87 8.08
N GLU A 73 -4.48 0.13 8.12
CA GLU A 73 -5.11 0.57 9.36
C GLU A 73 -5.93 -0.56 10.03
N GLU A 74 -6.60 -1.40 9.24
CA GLU A 74 -7.30 -2.60 9.72
C GLU A 74 -6.31 -3.63 10.29
N SER A 75 -5.22 -3.94 9.56
CA SER A 75 -4.13 -4.83 10.03
C SER A 75 -3.59 -4.39 11.39
N GLU A 76 -3.24 -3.11 11.51
CA GLU A 76 -2.67 -2.53 12.73
C GLU A 76 -3.65 -2.59 13.93
N GLN A 77 -4.95 -2.40 13.65
CA GLN A 77 -6.01 -2.51 14.65
C GLN A 77 -6.22 -3.96 15.12
N GLU A 78 -6.23 -4.91 14.19
CA GLU A 78 -6.34 -6.34 14.50
C GLU A 78 -5.17 -6.81 15.37
N GLU A 79 -3.94 -6.43 15.03
CA GLU A 79 -2.78 -6.75 15.86
C GLU A 79 -2.89 -6.14 17.26
N ARG A 80 -3.34 -4.89 17.36
CA ARG A 80 -3.50 -4.21 18.64
C ARG A 80 -4.57 -4.88 19.49
N LEU A 81 -5.67 -5.33 18.89
CA LEU A 81 -6.70 -6.11 19.57
C LEU A 81 -6.12 -7.44 20.08
N ALA A 82 -5.43 -8.18 19.22
CA ALA A 82 -4.80 -9.45 19.61
C ALA A 82 -3.81 -9.28 20.77
N ARG A 83 -3.00 -8.21 20.76
CA ARG A 83 -2.09 -7.88 21.87
C ARG A 83 -2.84 -7.57 23.17
N LEU A 84 -3.97 -6.86 23.10
CA LEU A 84 -4.78 -6.55 24.28
C LEU A 84 -5.50 -7.79 24.82
N GLU A 85 -6.07 -8.62 23.96
CA GLU A 85 -6.71 -9.88 24.35
C GLU A 85 -5.71 -10.83 25.01
N ALA A 86 -4.51 -10.97 24.46
CA ALA A 86 -3.45 -11.78 25.07
C ALA A 86 -3.04 -11.27 26.47
N LEU A 87 -2.97 -9.95 26.67
CA LEU A 87 -2.70 -9.35 27.98
C LEU A 87 -3.84 -9.58 28.97
N VAL A 88 -5.09 -9.52 28.52
CA VAL A 88 -6.26 -9.82 29.35
C VAL A 88 -6.26 -11.30 29.75
N ASP A 89 -6.01 -12.20 28.82
CA ASP A 89 -5.91 -13.64 29.08
C ASP A 89 -4.77 -13.96 30.06
N GLU A 90 -3.63 -13.28 29.96
CA GLU A 90 -2.51 -13.43 30.91
C GLU A 90 -2.89 -12.96 32.32
N LEU A 91 -3.64 -11.86 32.43
CA LEU A 91 -4.15 -11.36 33.72
C LEU A 91 -5.18 -12.32 34.32
N ASP A 92 -6.13 -12.82 33.51
CA ASP A 92 -7.17 -13.76 33.95
C ASP A 92 -6.59 -15.14 34.29
N SER A 93 -5.46 -15.53 33.68
CA SER A 93 -4.76 -16.79 33.99
C SER A 93 -3.84 -16.69 35.21
N GLY A 94 -3.60 -15.48 35.72
CA GLY A 94 -2.71 -15.19 36.85
C GLY A 94 -3.39 -15.05 38.22
N GLU A 95 -4.73 -15.13 38.28
CA GLU A 95 -5.57 -15.08 39.49
C GLU A 95 -6.04 -16.48 39.94
#